data_AF-V4JAJ4-F1
#
_entry.id   AF-V4JAJ4-F1
#
_cell.length_a   1.000
_cell.length_b   1.000
_cell.length_c   1.000
_cell.angle_alpha   90.00
_cell.angle_beta   90.00
_cell.angle_gamma   90.00
#
_symmetry.space_group_name_H-M   'P 1'
#
loop_
_entity.id
_entity.type
_entity.pdbx_description
1 polymer ?
#
loop_
_entity_poly.entity_id
_entity_poly.type
_entity_poly.pdbx_seq_one_letter_code
_entity_poly.pdbx_strand_id
1 'polypeptide(L)'
;MVSTAPEPIRFDLRVIGSLIEPGSTVLDLGCGTGDLLGWLAETKQVVGTGIEQDKEKAAHCISRGLSVLQGDLNEEVEDYPDQSFDYVILSQTLQQVMEPARLLHSLSRIGKRFVVSFPNFSHLGVRLQLLLKGCAPMSRELPYNWYDTPNIRVVTIKDFRRFAMKFGYRIVTEIAVKTDYQSKQGTVVNWFPTMRATYGIFVIEKRRKQPITGQSHE
;
A
#
# COMPACT_ATOMS: atom_id res chain seq x y z
N MET A 1 -3.13 21.88 -28.33
CA MET A 1 -2.95 20.51 -27.80
C MET A 1 -3.93 20.34 -26.67
N VAL A 2 -4.91 19.46 -26.80
CA VAL A 2 -5.88 19.20 -25.73
C VAL A 2 -5.12 18.43 -24.65
N SER A 3 -4.75 19.11 -23.56
CA SER A 3 -4.30 18.46 -22.34
C SER A 3 -5.53 17.76 -21.75
N THR A 4 -5.84 16.56 -22.23
CA THR A 4 -6.83 15.70 -21.60
C THR A 4 -6.32 15.36 -20.21
N ALA A 5 -7.11 15.68 -19.19
CA ALA A 5 -6.81 15.21 -17.84
C ALA A 5 -6.59 13.68 -17.90
N PRO A 6 -5.59 13.15 -17.19
CA PRO A 6 -5.29 11.73 -17.24
C PRO A 6 -6.54 10.92 -16.86
N GLU A 7 -6.72 9.79 -17.55
CA GLU A 7 -7.84 8.89 -17.30
C GLU A 7 -7.95 8.58 -15.80
N PRO A 8 -9.15 8.70 -15.19
CA PRO A 8 -9.28 8.47 -13.76
C PRO A 8 -8.93 7.03 -13.43
N ILE A 9 -7.86 6.83 -12.65
CA ILE A 9 -7.53 5.53 -12.06
C ILE A 9 -8.46 5.20 -10.88
N ARG A 10 -8.33 3.99 -10.33
CA ARG A 10 -9.08 3.55 -9.15
C ARG A 10 -9.04 4.57 -8.01
N PHE A 11 -10.14 4.71 -7.27
CA PHE A 11 -10.28 5.74 -6.25
C PHE A 11 -9.22 5.62 -5.14
N ASP A 12 -8.95 4.40 -4.67
CA ASP A 12 -7.92 4.15 -3.66
C ASP A 12 -6.52 4.53 -4.14
N LEU A 13 -6.20 4.23 -5.41
CA LEU A 13 -4.94 4.64 -6.03
C LEU A 13 -4.84 6.17 -6.17
N ARG A 14 -5.94 6.88 -6.45
CA ARG A 14 -5.95 8.36 -6.47
C ARG A 14 -5.69 8.95 -5.09
N VAL A 15 -6.25 8.33 -4.04
CA VAL A 15 -5.99 8.74 -2.65
C VAL A 15 -4.54 8.48 -2.27
N ILE A 16 -3.96 7.33 -2.65
CA ILE A 16 -2.53 7.07 -2.49
C ILE A 16 -1.71 8.11 -3.25
N GLY A 17 -2.04 8.34 -4.52
CA GLY A 17 -1.35 9.26 -5.39
C GLY A 17 -1.35 10.68 -4.84
N SER A 18 -2.42 11.14 -4.18
CA SER A 18 -2.46 12.48 -3.57
C SER A 18 -1.47 12.67 -2.42
N LEU A 19 -1.03 11.59 -1.76
CA LEU A 19 -0.07 11.58 -0.65
C LEU A 19 1.40 11.67 -1.11
N ILE A 20 1.66 11.43 -2.39
CA ILE A 20 3.00 11.46 -2.97
C ILE A 20 3.37 12.88 -3.39
N GLU A 21 4.54 13.37 -2.98
CA GLU A 21 5.04 14.68 -3.37
C GLU A 21 5.48 14.68 -4.85
N PRO A 22 5.18 15.73 -5.64
CA PRO A 22 5.68 15.83 -7.02
C PRO A 22 7.21 15.74 -7.12
N GLY A 23 7.73 15.14 -8.19
CA GLY A 23 9.17 14.98 -8.43
C GLY A 23 9.87 13.92 -7.56
N SER A 24 9.13 13.23 -6.68
CA SER A 24 9.71 12.20 -5.79
C SER A 24 10.19 10.96 -6.54
N THR A 25 11.15 10.23 -5.96
CA THR A 25 11.47 8.86 -6.37
C THR A 25 10.54 7.85 -5.68
N VAL A 26 9.93 6.95 -6.45
CA VAL A 26 8.90 6.02 -5.95
C VAL A 26 9.23 4.59 -6.34
N LEU A 27 9.10 3.66 -5.38
CA LEU A 27 9.05 2.22 -5.62
C LEU A 27 7.62 1.71 -5.37
N ASP A 28 6.99 1.06 -6.34
CA ASP A 28 5.66 0.46 -6.20
C ASP A 28 5.75 -1.08 -6.20
N LEU A 29 5.44 -1.69 -5.05
CA LEU A 29 5.57 -3.14 -4.84
C LEU A 29 4.26 -3.85 -5.13
N GLY A 30 4.28 -4.81 -6.05
CA GLY A 30 3.07 -5.38 -6.61
C GLY A 30 2.32 -4.36 -7.45
N CYS A 31 3.03 -3.68 -8.36
CA CYS A 31 2.49 -2.54 -9.11
C CYS A 31 1.37 -2.93 -10.10
N GLY A 32 1.11 -4.23 -10.30
CA GLY A 32 0.08 -4.72 -11.21
C GLY A 32 0.32 -4.25 -12.63
N THR A 33 -0.72 -3.69 -13.26
CA THR A 33 -0.67 -3.11 -14.61
C THR A 33 -0.06 -1.72 -14.68
N GLY A 34 0.48 -1.21 -13.56
CA GLY A 34 1.25 0.05 -13.53
C GLY A 34 0.39 1.31 -13.53
N ASP A 35 -0.91 1.21 -13.21
CA ASP A 35 -1.84 2.34 -13.27
C ASP A 35 -1.44 3.49 -12.35
N LEU A 36 -0.99 3.18 -11.14
CA LEU A 36 -0.53 4.19 -10.19
C LEU A 36 0.78 4.84 -10.67
N LEU A 37 1.75 4.04 -11.10
CA LEU A 37 3.04 4.54 -11.61
C LEU A 37 2.86 5.45 -12.83
N GLY A 38 2.08 5.01 -13.83
CA GLY A 38 1.79 5.81 -15.01
C GLY A 38 1.11 7.14 -14.66
N TRP A 39 0.09 7.08 -13.79
CA TRP A 39 -0.61 8.28 -13.35
C TRP A 39 0.31 9.24 -12.57
N LEU A 40 1.19 8.73 -11.70
CA LEU A 40 2.16 9.54 -10.96
C LEU A 40 3.22 10.17 -11.87
N ALA A 41 3.69 9.44 -12.88
CA ALA A 41 4.62 9.98 -13.87
C ALA A 41 3.98 11.14 -14.64
N GLU A 42 2.75 10.96 -15.13
CA GLU A 42 2.02 11.97 -15.92
C GLU A 42 1.61 13.20 -15.09
N THR A 43 1.11 13.00 -13.87
CA THR A 43 0.51 14.10 -13.07
C THR A 43 1.45 14.75 -12.08
N LYS A 44 2.49 14.03 -11.65
CA LYS A 44 3.37 14.45 -10.55
C LYS A 44 4.84 14.41 -10.91
N GLN A 45 5.20 14.06 -12.16
CA GLN A 45 6.59 14.01 -12.62
C GLN A 45 7.46 13.11 -11.72
N VAL A 46 6.85 12.05 -11.18
CA VAL A 46 7.52 11.08 -10.32
C VAL A 46 8.48 10.21 -11.14
N VAL A 47 9.65 9.94 -10.58
CA VAL A 47 10.56 8.92 -11.10
C VAL A 47 10.21 7.60 -10.43
N GLY A 48 9.36 6.82 -11.11
CA GLY A 48 8.77 5.60 -10.57
C GLY A 48 9.45 4.32 -11.06
N THR A 49 9.64 3.37 -10.15
CA THR A 49 10.02 1.97 -10.44
C THR A 49 8.99 1.03 -9.84
N GLY A 50 8.65 -0.05 -10.53
CA GLY A 50 7.74 -1.09 -10.03
C GLY A 50 8.41 -2.45 -9.91
N ILE A 51 7.91 -3.27 -8.99
CA ILE A 51 8.20 -4.72 -8.93
C ILE A 51 6.87 -5.46 -9.04
N GLU A 52 6.78 -6.40 -9.97
CA GLU A 52 5.59 -7.22 -10.18
C GLU A 52 5.98 -8.68 -10.42
N GLN A 53 5.33 -9.61 -9.73
CA GLN A 53 5.63 -11.04 -9.86
C GLN A 53 5.03 -11.63 -11.14
N ASP A 54 3.84 -11.15 -11.52
CA ASP A 54 3.10 -11.59 -12.71
C ASP A 54 3.78 -11.11 -14.00
N LYS A 55 4.21 -12.07 -14.83
CA LYS A 55 4.94 -11.80 -16.08
C LYS A 55 4.12 -10.99 -17.08
N GLU A 56 2.83 -11.24 -17.20
CA GLU A 56 1.97 -10.55 -18.16
C GLU A 56 1.74 -9.10 -17.75
N LYS A 57 1.50 -8.86 -16.46
CA LYS A 57 1.36 -7.51 -15.92
C LYS A 57 2.66 -6.71 -16.02
N ALA A 58 3.80 -7.33 -15.69
CA ALA A 58 5.11 -6.69 -15.84
C ALA A 58 5.38 -6.33 -17.31
N ALA A 59 5.13 -7.25 -18.25
CA ALA A 59 5.26 -6.99 -19.68
C ALA A 59 4.33 -5.86 -20.15
N HIS A 60 3.10 -5.79 -19.63
CA HIS A 60 2.18 -4.70 -19.91
C HIS A 60 2.73 -3.35 -19.44
N CYS A 61 3.28 -3.26 -18.23
CA CYS A 61 3.94 -2.05 -17.73
C CYS A 61 5.10 -1.60 -18.62
N ILE A 62 5.97 -2.54 -19.02
CA ILE A 62 7.11 -2.25 -19.91
C ILE A 62 6.62 -1.75 -21.26
N SER A 63 5.56 -2.34 -21.83
CA SER A 63 4.96 -1.88 -23.09
C SER A 63 4.39 -0.45 -23.01
N ARG A 64 4.04 0.01 -21.80
CA ARG A 64 3.61 1.39 -21.50
C ARG A 64 4.79 2.34 -21.25
N GLY A 65 6.03 1.87 -21.35
CA GLY A 65 7.24 2.65 -21.07
C GLY A 65 7.53 2.85 -19.59
N LEU A 66 6.90 2.07 -18.70
CA LEU A 66 7.17 2.13 -17.27
C LEU A 66 8.41 1.30 -16.91
N SER A 67 9.20 1.79 -15.96
CA SER A 67 10.33 1.05 -15.38
C SER A 67 9.80 0.01 -14.39
N VAL A 68 9.65 -1.24 -14.84
CA VAL A 68 9.15 -2.34 -14.01
C VAL A 68 10.06 -3.55 -14.12
N LEU A 69 10.39 -4.12 -12.96
CA LEU A 69 11.12 -5.37 -12.81
C LEU A 69 10.13 -6.51 -12.55
N GLN A 70 10.30 -7.62 -13.29
CA GLN A 70 9.55 -8.85 -13.03
C GLN A 70 10.29 -9.67 -11.98
N GLY A 71 9.72 -9.85 -10.79
CA GLY A 71 10.42 -10.52 -9.69
C GLY A 71 9.63 -10.63 -8.40
N ASP A 72 10.19 -11.34 -7.42
CA ASP A 72 9.63 -11.45 -6.07
C ASP A 72 10.08 -10.25 -5.23
N LEU A 73 9.12 -9.45 -4.76
CA LEU A 73 9.40 -8.26 -3.95
C LEU A 73 10.22 -8.53 -2.68
N ASN A 74 10.27 -9.76 -2.16
CA ASN A 74 11.06 -10.08 -0.97
C ASN A 74 12.56 -10.23 -1.31
N GLU A 75 12.86 -10.60 -2.55
CA GLU A 75 14.23 -10.78 -3.07
C GLU A 75 14.71 -9.47 -3.69
N GLU A 76 13.94 -8.91 -4.63
CA GLU A 76 14.34 -7.75 -5.44
C GLU A 76 14.60 -6.48 -4.60
N VAL A 77 13.92 -6.33 -3.46
CA VAL A 77 14.10 -5.14 -2.60
C VAL A 77 15.47 -5.12 -1.92
N GLU A 78 16.13 -6.27 -1.78
CA GLU A 78 17.44 -6.34 -1.15
C GLU A 78 18.55 -5.78 -2.04
N ASP A 79 18.37 -5.81 -3.36
CA ASP A 79 19.37 -5.34 -4.33
C ASP A 79 19.41 -3.81 -4.47
N TYR A 80 18.42 -3.10 -3.92
CA TYR A 80 18.43 -1.64 -3.95
C TYR A 80 19.39 -1.06 -2.90
N PRO A 81 20.13 0.02 -3.23
CA PRO A 81 20.92 0.76 -2.26
C PRO A 81 20.07 1.42 -1.16
N ASP A 82 20.71 1.69 -0.03
CA ASP A 82 20.09 2.44 1.07
C ASP A 82 19.61 3.81 0.59
N GLN A 83 18.48 4.27 1.13
CA GLN A 83 17.91 5.60 0.87
C GLN A 83 17.61 5.93 -0.61
N SER A 84 17.37 4.91 -1.44
CA SER A 84 17.07 5.07 -2.87
C SER A 84 15.73 5.76 -3.17
N PHE A 85 14.74 5.64 -2.28
CA PHE A 85 13.36 6.06 -2.56
C PHE A 85 12.80 7.05 -1.53
N ASP A 86 12.13 8.09 -2.01
CA ASP A 86 11.34 8.97 -1.14
C ASP A 86 10.09 8.26 -0.63
N TYR A 87 9.41 7.50 -1.51
CA TYR A 87 8.24 6.71 -1.16
C TYR A 87 8.36 5.27 -1.65
N VAL A 88 7.96 4.34 -0.79
CA VAL A 88 7.71 2.94 -1.18
C VAL A 88 6.23 2.64 -0.95
N ILE A 89 5.56 2.09 -1.96
CA ILE A 89 4.12 1.86 -1.97
C ILE A 89 3.84 0.36 -1.93
N LEU A 90 2.95 -0.05 -1.02
CA LEU A 90 2.41 -1.40 -0.89
C LEU A 90 0.89 -1.29 -0.99
N SER A 91 0.37 -1.11 -2.20
CA SER A 91 -1.05 -0.93 -2.42
C SER A 91 -1.78 -2.26 -2.57
N GLN A 92 -2.46 -2.70 -1.51
CA GLN A 92 -3.11 -4.02 -1.45
C GLN A 92 -2.14 -5.19 -1.70
N THR A 93 -0.89 -5.01 -1.27
CA THR A 93 0.17 -6.01 -1.43
C THR A 93 0.49 -6.68 -0.09
N LEU A 94 0.52 -5.92 1.01
CA LEU A 94 1.02 -6.39 2.31
C LEU A 94 0.29 -7.63 2.85
N GLN A 95 -1.01 -7.77 2.57
CA GLN A 95 -1.80 -8.90 3.04
C GLN A 95 -1.47 -10.23 2.35
N GLN A 96 -0.72 -10.18 1.24
CA GLN A 96 -0.22 -11.35 0.51
C GLN A 96 1.20 -11.76 0.97
N VAL A 97 1.88 -10.92 1.76
CA VAL A 97 3.28 -11.11 2.17
C VAL A 97 3.41 -12.09 3.33
N MET A 98 4.31 -13.07 3.19
CA MET A 98 4.60 -14.11 4.20
C MET A 98 5.31 -13.59 5.46
N GLU A 99 6.13 -12.54 5.36
CA GLU A 99 6.84 -11.96 6.51
C GLU A 99 6.78 -10.41 6.48
N PRO A 100 5.63 -9.78 6.77
CA PRO A 100 5.44 -8.33 6.58
C PRO A 100 6.37 -7.49 7.44
N ALA A 101 6.75 -7.97 8.64
CA ALA A 101 7.71 -7.27 9.49
C ALA A 101 9.12 -7.28 8.89
N ARG A 102 9.54 -8.41 8.30
CA ARG A 102 10.82 -8.54 7.63
C ARG A 102 10.86 -7.67 6.38
N LEU A 103 9.82 -7.75 5.54
CA LEU A 103 9.71 -6.90 4.36
C LEU A 103 9.79 -5.42 4.75
N LEU A 104 8.96 -4.94 5.67
CA LEU A 104 9.00 -3.53 6.07
C LEU A 104 10.35 -3.13 6.68
N HIS A 105 11.08 -4.04 7.31
CA HIS A 105 12.43 -3.78 7.79
C HIS A 105 13.38 -3.52 6.61
N SER A 106 13.40 -4.38 5.59
CA SER A 106 14.19 -4.19 4.37
C SER A 106 13.77 -2.91 3.64
N LEU A 107 12.47 -2.64 3.52
CA LEU A 107 11.99 -1.40 2.91
C LEU A 107 12.43 -0.15 3.69
N SER A 108 12.55 -0.25 5.02
CA SER A 108 13.03 0.84 5.87
C SER A 108 14.48 1.25 5.65
N ARG A 109 15.26 0.40 4.98
CA ARG A 109 16.62 0.68 4.54
C ARG A 109 16.63 1.54 3.27
N ILE A 110 15.75 1.23 2.32
CA ILE A 110 15.73 1.83 0.98
C ILE A 110 14.78 3.03 0.84
N GLY A 111 13.76 3.14 1.70
CA GLY A 111 12.69 4.13 1.60
C GLY A 111 12.59 5.10 2.78
N LYS A 112 12.17 6.35 2.53
CA LYS A 112 11.89 7.34 3.61
C LYS A 112 10.48 7.20 4.19
N ARG A 113 9.46 7.12 3.34
CA ARG A 113 8.04 6.96 3.71
C ARG A 113 7.44 5.73 3.03
N PHE A 114 6.56 5.02 3.72
CA PHE A 114 5.86 3.85 3.20
C PHE A 114 4.37 4.13 3.12
N VAL A 115 3.78 3.99 1.93
CA VAL A 115 2.33 4.03 1.77
C VAL A 115 1.81 2.61 1.73
N VAL A 116 1.03 2.21 2.73
CA VAL A 116 0.48 0.87 2.86
C VAL A 116 -1.03 0.94 2.76
N SER A 117 -1.62 0.15 1.86
CA SER A 117 -3.08 -0.02 1.80
C SER A 117 -3.47 -1.49 1.86
N PHE A 118 -4.63 -1.77 2.45
CA PHE A 118 -5.17 -3.13 2.55
C PHE A 118 -6.70 -3.10 2.75
N PRO A 119 -7.41 -4.16 2.30
CA PRO A 119 -8.81 -4.32 2.62
C PRO A 119 -9.00 -4.45 4.14
N ASN A 120 -9.95 -3.71 4.70
CA ASN A 120 -10.23 -3.66 6.13
C ASN A 120 -11.18 -4.79 6.52
N PHE A 121 -10.63 -5.88 7.07
CA PHE A 121 -11.42 -7.04 7.47
C PHE A 121 -12.35 -6.77 8.66
N SER A 122 -12.23 -5.62 9.34
CA SER A 122 -13.16 -5.25 10.40
C SER A 122 -14.39 -4.49 9.90
N HIS A 123 -14.58 -4.34 8.58
CA HIS A 123 -15.77 -3.74 7.98
C HIS A 123 -17.06 -4.43 8.44
N LEU A 124 -18.14 -3.66 8.66
CA LEU A 124 -19.39 -4.16 9.23
C LEU A 124 -20.00 -5.30 8.39
N GLY A 125 -19.94 -5.20 7.06
CA GLY A 125 -20.42 -6.26 6.17
C GLY A 125 -19.67 -7.59 6.35
N VAL A 126 -18.36 -7.54 6.62
CA VAL A 126 -17.52 -8.72 6.87
C VAL A 126 -17.91 -9.35 8.21
N ARG A 127 -18.07 -8.52 9.26
CA ARG A 127 -18.50 -8.98 10.60
C ARG A 127 -19.87 -9.64 10.57
N LEU A 128 -20.84 -9.03 9.88
CA LEU A 128 -22.21 -9.54 9.81
C LEU A 128 -22.27 -10.86 9.04
N GLN A 129 -21.46 -11.05 8.00
CA GLN A 129 -21.39 -12.34 7.32
C GLN A 129 -20.91 -13.45 8.25
N LEU A 130 -19.82 -13.21 9.00
CA LEU A 130 -19.32 -14.19 9.94
C LEU A 130 -20.34 -14.47 11.06
N LEU A 131 -20.97 -13.42 11.61
CA LEU A 131 -21.95 -13.53 12.69
C LEU A 131 -23.23 -14.25 12.26
N LEU A 132 -23.78 -13.91 11.10
CA LEU A 132 -25.09 -14.38 10.65
C LEU A 132 -25.02 -15.67 9.82
N LYS A 133 -23.94 -15.88 9.06
CA LYS A 133 -23.80 -17.04 8.17
C LYS A 133 -22.81 -18.08 8.68
N GLY A 134 -21.88 -17.72 9.58
CA GLY A 134 -20.83 -18.62 10.05
C GLY A 134 -19.80 -19.02 9.00
N CYS A 135 -19.82 -18.40 7.81
CA CYS A 135 -18.92 -18.70 6.71
C CYS A 135 -17.79 -17.66 6.61
N ALA A 136 -16.67 -18.06 6.00
CA ALA A 136 -15.63 -17.13 5.62
C ALA A 136 -16.25 -16.02 4.73
N PRO A 137 -16.03 -14.74 5.08
CA PRO A 137 -16.69 -13.63 4.42
C PRO A 137 -16.12 -13.41 3.01
N MET A 138 -17.01 -13.17 2.06
CA MET A 138 -16.66 -12.71 0.71
C MET A 138 -17.23 -11.32 0.49
N SER A 139 -16.48 -10.45 -0.17
CA SER A 139 -16.96 -9.11 -0.53
C SER A 139 -16.44 -8.71 -1.90
N ARG A 140 -16.86 -7.54 -2.40
CA ARG A 140 -16.32 -7.02 -3.66
C ARG A 140 -14.82 -6.76 -3.57
N GLU A 141 -14.34 -6.39 -2.39
CA GLU A 141 -12.93 -6.10 -2.08
C GLU A 141 -12.12 -7.35 -1.72
N LEU A 142 -12.80 -8.44 -1.36
CA LEU A 142 -12.21 -9.75 -1.09
C LEU A 142 -13.01 -10.83 -1.87
N PRO A 143 -12.90 -10.84 -3.22
CA PRO A 143 -13.74 -11.68 -4.08
C PRO A 143 -13.20 -13.11 -4.23
N TYR A 144 -12.60 -13.66 -3.17
CA TYR A 144 -11.95 -14.97 -3.18
C TYR A 144 -12.57 -15.88 -2.11
N ASN A 145 -12.59 -17.19 -2.35
CA ASN A 145 -12.90 -18.14 -1.30
C ASN A 145 -11.71 -18.23 -0.34
N TRP A 146 -11.95 -18.74 0.87
CA TRP A 146 -10.89 -18.86 1.87
C TRP A 146 -9.78 -19.84 1.48
N TYR A 147 -10.05 -20.78 0.56
CA TYR A 147 -9.10 -21.80 0.11
C TYR A 147 -8.36 -21.44 -1.19
N ASP A 148 -8.75 -20.36 -1.88
CA ASP A 148 -8.17 -19.94 -3.17
C ASP A 148 -7.83 -18.44 -3.21
N THR A 149 -7.65 -17.83 -2.03
CA THR A 149 -7.30 -16.41 -1.89
C THR A 149 -5.79 -16.19 -1.92
N PRO A 150 -5.29 -15.17 -2.64
CA PRO A 150 -3.90 -14.72 -2.50
C PRO A 150 -3.67 -13.97 -1.17
N ASN A 151 -4.74 -13.48 -0.55
CA ASN A 151 -4.67 -12.73 0.70
C ASN A 151 -4.61 -13.71 1.88
N ILE A 152 -3.39 -14.04 2.30
CA ILE A 152 -3.12 -14.97 3.42
C ILE A 152 -3.25 -14.31 4.80
N ARG A 153 -3.44 -12.98 4.86
CA ARG A 153 -3.62 -12.23 6.11
C ARG A 153 -4.96 -11.55 6.22
N VAL A 154 -5.54 -11.68 7.41
CA VAL A 154 -6.70 -10.90 7.86
C VAL A 154 -6.21 -9.65 8.57
N VAL A 155 -6.23 -8.51 7.88
CA VAL A 155 -5.74 -7.24 8.41
C VAL A 155 -6.90 -6.31 8.74
N THR A 156 -6.87 -5.71 9.93
CA THR A 156 -7.79 -4.64 10.34
C THR A 156 -7.02 -3.35 10.52
N ILE A 157 -7.70 -2.21 10.38
CA ILE A 157 -7.13 -0.88 10.70
C ILE A 157 -6.52 -0.86 12.11
N LYS A 158 -7.18 -1.49 13.09
CA LYS A 158 -6.73 -1.51 14.48
C LYS A 158 -5.47 -2.36 14.65
N ASP A 159 -5.38 -3.50 13.97
CA ASP A 159 -4.22 -4.38 14.06
C ASP A 159 -3.02 -3.81 13.32
N PHE A 160 -3.22 -3.14 12.19
CA PHE A 160 -2.13 -2.44 11.51
C PHE A 160 -1.56 -1.30 12.35
N ARG A 161 -2.39 -0.52 13.06
CA ARG A 161 -1.91 0.48 14.02
C ARG A 161 -1.01 -0.13 15.10
N ARG A 162 -1.44 -1.26 15.68
CA ARG A 162 -0.67 -2.00 16.70
C ARG A 162 0.63 -2.53 16.12
N PHE A 163 0.57 -3.09 14.92
CA PHE A 163 1.72 -3.61 14.19
C PHE A 163 2.75 -2.50 13.93
N ALA A 164 2.33 -1.36 13.36
CA ALA A 164 3.20 -0.21 13.12
C ALA A 164 3.91 0.25 14.40
N MET A 165 3.17 0.40 15.50
CA MET A 165 3.77 0.77 16.79
C MET A 165 4.75 -0.29 17.32
N LYS A 166 4.38 -1.57 17.26
CA LYS A 166 5.20 -2.70 17.75
C LYS A 166 6.55 -2.79 17.02
N PHE A 167 6.56 -2.54 15.72
CA PHE A 167 7.76 -2.62 14.90
C PHE A 167 8.48 -1.28 14.71
N GLY A 168 8.14 -0.27 15.53
CA GLY A 168 8.90 0.98 15.57
C GLY A 168 8.62 1.94 14.41
N TYR A 169 7.44 1.86 13.81
CA TYR A 169 6.98 2.81 12.80
C TYR A 169 6.09 3.89 13.41
N ARG A 170 6.24 5.12 12.92
CA ARG A 170 5.35 6.23 13.20
C ARG A 170 4.34 6.32 12.07
N ILE A 171 3.05 6.39 12.43
CA ILE A 171 1.99 6.69 11.47
C ILE A 171 1.97 8.20 11.25
N VAL A 172 2.27 8.63 10.03
CA VAL A 172 2.27 10.03 9.61
C VAL A 172 0.85 10.44 9.22
N THR A 173 0.21 9.58 8.43
CA THR A 173 -1.13 9.81 7.89
C THR A 173 -1.90 8.50 7.94
N GLU A 174 -3.18 8.58 8.27
CA GLU A 174 -4.13 7.48 8.16
C GLU A 174 -5.38 7.99 7.45
N ILE A 175 -5.77 7.32 6.38
CA ILE A 175 -6.99 7.59 5.62
C ILE A 175 -7.77 6.29 5.51
N ALA A 176 -9.03 6.34 5.90
CA ALA A 176 -9.96 5.22 5.72
C ALA A 176 -10.89 5.55 4.55
N VAL A 177 -11.05 4.64 3.60
CA VAL A 177 -11.87 4.87 2.42
C VAL A 177 -12.94 3.80 2.26
N LYS A 178 -14.07 4.21 1.69
CA LYS A 178 -15.12 3.31 1.20
C LYS A 178 -15.16 3.41 -0.32
N THR A 179 -14.76 2.32 -0.96
CA THR A 179 -14.79 2.10 -2.40
C THR A 179 -14.83 0.60 -2.68
N ASP A 180 -15.28 0.22 -3.86
CA ASP A 180 -15.35 -1.17 -4.33
C ASP A 180 -14.07 -1.51 -5.13
N TYR A 181 -13.78 -2.80 -5.30
CA TYR A 181 -12.67 -3.26 -6.14
C TYR A 181 -12.80 -2.70 -7.58
N GLN A 182 -11.70 -2.15 -8.11
CA GLN A 182 -11.63 -1.49 -9.42
C GLN A 182 -12.48 -0.22 -9.61
N SER A 183 -13.20 0.27 -8.59
CA SER A 183 -14.02 1.47 -8.72
C SER A 183 -13.20 2.75 -8.84
N LYS A 184 -13.58 3.63 -9.76
CA LYS A 184 -13.04 5.00 -9.88
C LYS A 184 -13.69 5.99 -8.89
N GLN A 185 -14.78 5.56 -8.22
CA GLN A 185 -15.56 6.35 -7.28
C GLN A 185 -15.41 5.81 -5.85
N GLY A 186 -15.43 6.71 -4.88
CA GLY A 186 -15.35 6.36 -3.47
C GLY A 186 -15.46 7.58 -2.56
N THR A 187 -15.41 7.33 -1.26
CA THR A 187 -15.51 8.37 -0.24
C THR A 187 -14.50 8.14 0.88
N VAL A 188 -13.99 9.22 1.47
CA VAL A 188 -13.21 9.15 2.70
C VAL A 188 -14.16 9.01 3.89
N VAL A 189 -13.83 8.12 4.82
CA VAL A 189 -14.65 7.76 5.97
C VAL A 189 -14.01 8.27 7.24
N ASN A 190 -14.58 9.33 7.82
CA ASN A 190 -14.08 9.91 9.08
C ASN A 190 -14.80 9.37 10.32
N TRP A 191 -16.05 8.92 10.16
CA TRP A 191 -16.88 8.43 11.27
C TRP A 191 -16.88 6.90 11.31
N PHE A 192 -16.56 6.32 12.47
CA PHE A 192 -16.37 4.87 12.69
C PHE A 192 -15.60 4.16 11.56
N PRO A 193 -14.35 4.58 11.25
CA PRO A 193 -13.60 4.07 10.11
C PRO A 193 -13.40 2.56 10.14
N THR A 194 -13.17 1.97 11.33
CA THR A 194 -12.98 0.53 11.49
C THR A 194 -14.20 -0.29 11.04
N MET A 195 -15.41 0.25 11.16
CA MET A 195 -16.65 -0.44 10.78
C MET A 195 -17.14 -0.05 9.38
N ARG A 196 -16.89 1.18 8.94
CA ARG A 196 -17.51 1.74 7.72
C ARG A 196 -16.58 1.79 6.50
N ALA A 197 -15.26 1.76 6.70
CA ALA A 197 -14.32 1.78 5.60
C ALA A 197 -14.06 0.37 5.06
N THR A 198 -13.96 0.26 3.74
CA THR A 198 -13.59 -0.98 3.05
C THR A 198 -12.07 -1.14 2.93
N TYR A 199 -11.31 -0.04 2.91
CA TYR A 199 -9.85 -0.06 2.93
C TYR A 199 -9.27 0.90 3.98
N GLY A 200 -8.11 0.53 4.53
CA GLY A 200 -7.23 1.44 5.26
C GLY A 200 -6.03 1.82 4.40
N ILE A 201 -5.63 3.08 4.43
CA ILE A 201 -4.44 3.62 3.77
C ILE A 201 -3.61 4.34 4.83
N PHE A 202 -2.34 3.99 4.94
CA PHE A 202 -1.42 4.52 5.94
C PHE A 202 -0.15 5.03 5.28
N VAL A 203 0.31 6.21 5.69
CA VAL A 203 1.69 6.64 5.47
C VAL A 203 2.43 6.42 6.76
N ILE A 204 3.47 5.59 6.73
CA ILE A 204 4.32 5.31 7.89
C ILE A 204 5.77 5.67 7.59
N GLU A 205 6.53 5.94 8.64
CA GLU A 205 7.98 6.15 8.57
C GLU A 205 8.66 5.44 9.75
N LYS A 206 9.93 5.02 9.58
CA LYS A 206 10.68 4.42 10.67
C LYS A 206 10.93 5.48 11.76
N ARG A 207 10.60 5.17 13.01
CA ARG A 207 10.94 6.06 14.12
C ARG A 207 12.46 6.18 14.20
N ARG A 208 12.98 7.39 14.07
CA ARG A 208 14.38 7.67 14.41
C ARG A 208 14.55 7.37 15.91
N LYS A 209 15.55 6.56 16.27
CA LYS A 209 15.99 6.47 17.67
C LYS A 209 16.37 7.88 18.09
N GLN A 210 15.78 8.40 19.17
CA GLN A 210 16.29 9.64 19.76
C GLN A 210 17.76 9.38 20.15
N PRO A 211 18.69 10.31 19.86
CA PRO A 211 20.02 10.22 20.44
C PRO A 211 19.85 10.20 21.96
N ILE A 212 20.51 9.25 22.63
CA ILE A 212 20.68 9.32 24.07
C ILE A 212 21.53 10.57 24.30
N THR A 213 20.90 11.67 24.70
CA THR A 213 21.62 12.83 25.25
C THR A 213 22.39 12.31 26.45
N GLY A 214 23.72 12.24 26.32
CA GLY A 214 24.60 11.81 27.38
C GLY A 214 24.34 12.64 28.63
N GLN A 215 24.11 11.95 29.75
CA GLN A 215 24.31 12.55 31.06
C GLN A 215 25.81 12.75 31.23
N SER A 216 26.28 13.95 30.91
CA SER A 216 27.50 14.51 31.49
C SER A 216 27.09 15.29 32.75
N HIS A 217 27.26 14.66 33.89
CA HIS A 217 27.44 15.28 35.21
C HIS A 217 28.44 14.35 35.92
N GLU A 218 29.73 14.72 35.89
CA GLU A 218 30.42 15.39 37.01
C GLU A 218 30.38 14.57 38.30
#